data_AF-U6DYQ2-F1
#
_entry.id   AF-U6DYQ2-F1
#
_cell.length_a   1.000
_cell.length_b   1.000
_cell.length_c   1.000
_cell.angle_alpha   90.00
_cell.angle_beta   90.00
_cell.angle_gamma   90.00
#
_symmetry.space_group_name_H-M   'P 1'
#
loop_
_entity.id
_entity.type
_entity.pdbx_description
1 polymer ?
#
loop_
_entity_poly.entity_id
_entity_poly.type
_entity_poly.pdbx_seq_one_letter_code
_entity_poly.pdbx_strand_id
1 'polypeptide(L)'
;PPSSVWRPVALTLLTLCLVLLIGLLALGLVFFQFYQLSNTQQDSISHKEERLGNLSRQLQSLQTRNRKLAEILQRVAEKLCRELYNKSGEHRCSPCPEEWKWHGDKCYRFYRESKNWQDCEYFCISENATMLKINTQEVL
;
A
#
# COMPACT_ATOMS: atom_id res chain seq x y z
N PRO A 1 -13.84 -80.42 33.39
CA PRO A 1 -14.68 -80.06 32.22
C PRO A 1 -14.56 -78.55 31.92
N PRO A 2 -13.97 -78.13 30.79
CA PRO A 2 -14.01 -76.72 30.43
C PRO A 2 -15.45 -76.34 30.09
N SER A 3 -15.94 -75.27 30.71
CA SER A 3 -17.34 -74.82 30.65
C SER A 3 -17.72 -74.35 29.24
N SER A 4 -18.96 -74.62 28.82
CA SER A 4 -19.54 -74.28 27.50
C SER A 4 -19.54 -72.77 27.13
N VAL A 5 -19.07 -71.91 28.04
CA VAL A 5 -19.15 -70.44 27.98
C VAL A 5 -17.97 -69.82 27.24
N TRP A 6 -16.87 -70.56 27.02
CA TRP A 6 -15.66 -70.01 26.37
C TRP A 6 -15.81 -69.70 24.88
N ARG A 7 -16.62 -70.48 24.15
CA ARG A 7 -16.86 -70.29 22.72
C ARG A 7 -17.54 -68.95 22.37
N PRO A 8 -18.66 -68.57 22.98
CA PRO A 8 -19.29 -67.27 22.68
C PRO A 8 -18.43 -66.09 23.11
N VAL A 9 -17.70 -66.20 24.23
CA VAL A 9 -16.78 -65.16 24.70
C VAL A 9 -15.67 -64.91 23.68
N ALA A 10 -15.05 -65.98 23.16
CA ALA A 10 -14.03 -65.87 22.13
C ALA A 10 -14.57 -65.21 20.83
N LEU A 11 -15.79 -65.55 20.41
CA LEU A 11 -16.42 -64.94 19.24
C LEU A 11 -16.69 -63.44 19.45
N THR A 12 -17.22 -63.05 20.60
CA THR A 12 -17.46 -61.64 20.91
C THR A 12 -16.16 -60.82 20.91
N LEU A 13 -15.09 -61.38 21.48
CA LEU A 13 -13.79 -60.72 21.50
C LEU A 13 -13.22 -60.56 20.08
N LEU A 14 -13.32 -61.58 19.24
CA LEU A 14 -12.89 -61.51 17.84
C LEU A 14 -13.66 -60.42 17.07
N THR A 15 -14.99 -60.37 17.22
CA THR A 15 -15.79 -59.32 16.57
C THR A 15 -15.40 -57.91 17.03
N LEU A 16 -15.17 -57.73 18.33
CA LEU A 16 -14.75 -56.45 18.90
C LEU A 16 -13.37 -56.05 18.36
N CYS A 17 -12.42 -56.99 18.30
CA CYS A 17 -11.10 -56.76 17.70
C CYS A 17 -11.21 -56.34 16.23
N LEU A 18 -12.04 -57.00 15.42
CA LEU A 18 -12.24 -56.65 14.02
C LEU A 18 -12.81 -55.23 13.86
N VAL A 19 -13.82 -54.87 14.66
CA VAL A 19 -14.41 -53.52 14.65
C VAL A 19 -13.37 -52.47 15.04
N LEU A 20 -12.56 -52.73 16.07
CA LEU A 20 -11.49 -51.82 16.48
C LEU A 20 -10.43 -51.64 15.38
N LEU A 21 -10.01 -52.72 14.72
CA LEU A 21 -9.05 -52.65 13.61
C LEU A 21 -9.60 -51.84 12.44
N ILE A 22 -10.86 -52.04 12.06
CA ILE A 22 -11.51 -51.25 10.99
C ILE A 22 -11.60 -49.78 11.38
N GLY A 23 -11.96 -49.48 12.63
CA GLY A 23 -12.01 -48.11 13.14
C GLY A 23 -10.66 -47.42 13.09
N LEU A 24 -9.59 -48.10 13.52
CA LEU A 24 -8.22 -47.56 13.47
C LEU A 24 -7.74 -47.31 12.04
N LEU A 25 -8.07 -48.21 11.10
CA LEU A 25 -7.74 -48.02 9.69
C LEU A 25 -8.48 -46.81 9.10
N ALA A 26 -9.78 -46.68 9.37
CA ALA A 26 -10.58 -45.54 8.92
C ALA A 26 -10.04 -44.22 9.50
N LEU A 27 -9.73 -44.18 10.80
CA LEU A 27 -9.12 -43.02 11.46
C LEU A 27 -7.76 -42.67 10.85
N GLY A 28 -6.92 -43.68 10.56
CA GLY A 28 -5.62 -43.48 9.93
C GLY A 28 -5.73 -42.87 8.52
N LEU A 29 -6.68 -43.35 7.70
CA LEU A 29 -6.92 -42.81 6.36
C LEU A 29 -7.41 -41.36 6.40
N VAL A 30 -8.36 -41.05 7.29
CA VAL A 30 -8.88 -39.68 7.47
C VAL A 30 -7.76 -38.76 7.96
N PHE A 31 -6.98 -39.20 8.93
CA PHE A 31 -5.85 -38.43 9.44
C PHE A 31 -4.79 -38.16 8.37
N PHE A 32 -4.46 -39.17 7.56
CA PHE A 32 -3.51 -39.03 6.47
C PHE A 32 -4.00 -38.07 5.37
N GLN A 33 -5.28 -38.17 4.98
CA GLN A 33 -5.91 -37.26 4.03
C GLN A 33 -5.91 -35.81 4.55
N PHE A 34 -6.24 -35.62 5.82
CA PHE A 34 -6.22 -34.30 6.46
C PHE A 34 -4.82 -33.70 6.52
N TYR A 35 -3.82 -34.51 6.89
CA TYR A 35 -2.41 -34.10 6.92
C TYR A 35 -1.90 -33.67 5.54
N GLN A 36 -2.22 -34.41 4.48
CA GLN A 36 -1.91 -34.04 3.09
C GLN A 36 -2.56 -32.71 2.67
N LEU A 37 -3.85 -32.51 2.98
CA LEU A 37 -4.56 -31.27 2.67
C LEU A 37 -3.95 -30.06 3.41
N SER A 38 -3.57 -30.24 4.67
CA SER A 38 -2.93 -29.20 5.48
C SER A 38 -1.56 -28.82 4.91
N ASN A 39 -0.72 -29.78 4.52
CA ASN A 39 0.60 -29.50 3.94
C ASN A 39 0.51 -28.79 2.58
N THR A 40 -0.37 -29.29 1.69
CA THR A 40 -0.58 -28.67 0.37
C THR A 40 -1.14 -27.24 0.49
N GLN A 41 -2.01 -26.99 1.47
CA GLN A 41 -2.48 -25.65 1.76
C GLN A 41 -1.32 -24.74 2.20
N GLN A 42 -0.45 -25.20 3.11
CA GLN A 42 0.68 -24.42 3.62
C GLN A 42 1.64 -23.98 2.50
N ASP A 43 2.00 -24.89 1.59
CA ASP A 43 2.85 -24.57 0.44
C ASP A 43 2.20 -23.52 -0.47
N SER A 44 0.88 -23.65 -0.70
CA SER A 44 0.13 -22.70 -1.51
C SER A 44 0.05 -21.31 -0.89
N ILE A 45 -0.02 -21.21 0.45
CA ILE A 45 -0.05 -19.95 1.19
C ILE A 45 1.31 -19.27 1.09
N SER A 46 2.41 -19.99 1.34
CA SER A 46 3.77 -19.44 1.24
C SER A 46 4.05 -18.87 -0.15
N HIS A 47 3.67 -19.59 -1.20
CA HIS A 47 3.87 -19.12 -2.58
C HIS A 47 2.99 -17.90 -2.91
N LYS A 48 1.77 -17.81 -2.37
CA LYS A 48 0.90 -16.64 -2.52
C LYS A 48 1.46 -15.42 -1.79
N GLU A 49 2.01 -15.59 -0.59
CA GLU A 49 2.67 -14.52 0.15
C GLU A 49 3.88 -13.98 -0.61
N GLU A 50 4.71 -14.86 -1.18
CA GLU A 50 5.85 -14.44 -2.00
C GLU A 50 5.38 -13.67 -3.24
N ARG A 51 4.36 -14.17 -3.95
CA ARG A 51 3.78 -13.47 -5.10
C ARG A 51 3.22 -12.10 -4.71
N LEU A 52 2.54 -12.01 -3.58
CA LEU A 52 2.01 -10.73 -3.06
C LEU A 52 3.15 -9.78 -2.71
N GLY A 53 4.23 -10.28 -2.10
CA GLY A 53 5.44 -9.51 -1.83
C GLY A 53 6.14 -9.02 -3.10
N ASN A 54 6.28 -9.89 -4.11
CA ASN A 54 6.84 -9.52 -5.42
C ASN A 54 5.99 -8.47 -6.13
N LEU A 55 4.66 -8.64 -6.14
CA LEU A 55 3.73 -7.68 -6.72
C LEU A 55 3.76 -6.33 -5.99
N SER A 56 3.80 -6.36 -4.65
CA SER A 56 3.95 -5.17 -3.83
C SER A 56 5.23 -4.40 -4.18
N ARG A 57 6.37 -5.10 -4.30
CA ARG A 57 7.65 -4.50 -4.73
C ARG A 57 7.58 -3.92 -6.14
N GLN A 58 6.93 -4.61 -7.07
CA GLN A 58 6.73 -4.10 -8.44
C GLN A 58 5.88 -2.83 -8.46
N LEU A 59 4.78 -2.81 -7.70
CA LEU A 59 3.89 -1.65 -7.59
C LEU A 59 4.65 -0.46 -6.99
N GLN A 60 5.39 -0.66 -5.90
CA GLN A 60 6.24 0.40 -5.31
C GLN A 60 7.28 0.95 -6.30
N SER A 61 7.92 0.07 -7.08
CA SER A 61 8.87 0.47 -8.12
C SER A 61 8.21 1.31 -9.22
N LEU A 62 7.03 0.90 -9.69
CA LEU A 62 6.26 1.62 -10.70
C LEU A 62 5.80 2.99 -10.16
N GLN A 63 5.27 3.02 -8.94
CA GLN A 63 4.83 4.24 -8.28
C GLN A 63 5.98 5.24 -8.11
N THR A 64 7.17 4.75 -7.71
CA THR A 64 8.37 5.58 -7.59
C THR A 64 8.79 6.16 -8.95
N ARG A 65 8.74 5.36 -10.02
CA ARG A 65 9.04 5.83 -11.38
C ARG A 65 8.04 6.88 -11.86
N ASN A 66 6.74 6.66 -11.66
CA ASN A 66 5.71 7.63 -12.00
C ASN A 66 5.87 8.94 -11.23
N ARG A 67 6.19 8.88 -9.92
CA ARG A 67 6.45 10.08 -9.10
C ARG A 67 7.65 10.88 -9.64
N LYS A 68 8.77 10.20 -9.92
CA LYS A 68 9.96 10.84 -10.49
C LYS A 68 9.69 11.45 -11.86
N LEU A 69 8.91 10.77 -12.71
CA LEU A 69 8.54 11.28 -14.02
C LEU A 69 7.69 12.56 -13.91
N ALA A 70 6.73 12.58 -12.98
CA ALA A 70 5.92 13.75 -12.70
C ALA A 70 6.77 14.94 -12.22
N GLU A 71 7.72 14.71 -11.30
CA GLU A 71 8.65 15.74 -10.83
C GLU A 71 9.51 16.31 -11.97
N ILE A 72 10.05 15.44 -12.84
CA ILE A 72 10.86 15.88 -13.99
C ILE A 72 10.01 16.71 -14.95
N LEU A 73 8.81 16.23 -15.29
CA LEU A 73 7.91 16.91 -16.20
C LEU A 73 7.55 18.30 -15.66
N GLN A 74 7.26 18.41 -14.37
CA GLN A 74 6.98 19.68 -13.71
C GLN A 74 8.17 20.65 -13.80
N ARG A 75 9.39 20.20 -13.50
CA ARG A 75 10.59 21.04 -13.61
C ARG A 75 10.87 21.50 -15.04
N VAL A 76 10.66 20.62 -16.02
CA VAL A 76 10.85 20.96 -17.44
C VAL A 76 9.82 21.98 -17.89
N ALA A 77 8.54 21.81 -17.52
CA ALA A 77 7.48 22.77 -17.83
C ALA A 77 7.76 24.14 -17.19
N GLU A 78 8.19 24.17 -15.92
CA GLU A 78 8.54 25.40 -15.19
C GLU A 78 9.70 26.14 -15.87
N LYS A 79 10.76 25.41 -16.25
CA LYS A 79 11.92 25.99 -16.95
C LYS A 79 11.52 26.55 -18.32
N LEU A 80 10.75 25.78 -19.09
CA LEU A 80 10.28 26.21 -20.41
C LEU A 80 9.38 27.45 -20.31
N CYS A 81 8.49 27.49 -19.33
CA CYS A 81 7.63 28.65 -19.11
C CYS A 81 8.43 29.93 -18.79
N ARG A 82 9.44 29.83 -17.91
CA ARG A 82 10.36 30.95 -17.64
C ARG A 82 11.08 31.43 -18.89
N GLU A 83 11.61 30.51 -19.70
CA GLU A 83 12.30 30.87 -20.95
C GLU A 83 11.37 31.59 -21.93
N LEU A 84 10.11 31.16 -22.03
CA LEU A 84 9.12 31.77 -22.91
C LEU A 84 8.70 33.16 -22.43
N TYR A 85 8.47 33.34 -21.13
CA TYR A 85 8.13 34.65 -20.57
C TYR A 85 9.27 35.66 -20.73
N ASN A 86 10.52 35.25 -20.44
CA ASN A 86 11.69 36.13 -20.60
C ASN A 86 11.91 36.57 -22.06
N LYS A 87 11.48 35.77 -23.05
CA LYS A 87 11.59 36.11 -24.46
C LYS A 87 10.44 36.98 -24.99
N SER A 88 9.21 36.76 -24.51
CA SER A 88 8.00 37.32 -25.14
C SER A 88 7.21 38.28 -24.27
N GLY A 89 7.40 38.28 -22.94
CA GLY A 89 6.66 39.13 -22.00
C GLY A 89 5.16 38.83 -21.84
N GLU A 90 4.56 38.01 -22.70
CA GLU A 90 3.10 37.81 -22.80
C GLU A 90 2.65 36.34 -22.85
N HIS A 91 3.50 35.39 -22.40
CA HIS A 91 3.10 33.98 -22.40
C HIS A 91 2.06 33.67 -21.30
N ARG A 92 0.98 32.95 -21.67
CA ARG A 92 -0.14 32.53 -20.79
C ARG A 92 0.19 31.42 -19.76
N CYS A 93 1.46 31.09 -19.55
CA CYS A 93 1.84 30.02 -18.63
C CYS A 93 2.27 30.63 -17.29
N SER A 94 2.08 29.89 -16.21
CA SER A 94 2.59 30.24 -14.89
C SER A 94 3.54 29.14 -14.43
N PRO A 95 4.77 29.47 -13.98
CA PRO A 95 5.67 28.50 -13.37
C PRO A 95 5.27 28.16 -11.92
N CYS A 96 4.24 28.83 -11.37
CA CYS A 96 3.78 28.62 -10.00
C CYS A 96 2.67 27.55 -9.93
N PRO A 97 2.46 26.91 -8.75
CA PRO A 97 1.35 25.98 -8.56
C PRO A 97 -0.02 26.62 -8.80
N GLU A 98 -1.05 25.81 -8.92
CA GLU A 98 -2.42 26.28 -9.11
C GLU A 98 -2.84 27.25 -7.99
N GLU A 99 -3.58 28.31 -8.34
CA GLU A 99 -3.98 29.42 -7.44
C GLU A 99 -2.85 30.35 -6.96
N TRP A 100 -1.58 30.06 -7.30
CA TRP A 100 -0.48 30.97 -7.05
C TRP A 100 -0.31 31.95 -8.21
N LYS A 101 -0.23 33.23 -7.87
CA LYS A 101 0.08 34.31 -8.80
C LYS A 101 1.58 34.44 -8.95
N TRP A 102 2.06 34.43 -10.18
CA TRP A 102 3.46 34.64 -10.47
C TRP A 102 3.75 36.13 -10.71
N HIS A 103 4.80 36.67 -10.09
CA HIS A 103 5.28 38.03 -10.34
C HIS A 103 6.78 38.15 -10.06
N GLY A 104 7.55 38.68 -11.03
CA GLY A 104 9.01 38.66 -10.98
C GLY A 104 9.53 37.23 -10.90
N ASP A 105 10.38 36.94 -9.91
CA ASP A 105 10.91 35.59 -9.66
C ASP A 105 10.19 34.84 -8.53
N LYS A 106 9.02 35.33 -8.08
CA LYS A 106 8.33 34.81 -6.90
C LYS A 106 6.87 34.44 -7.19
N CYS A 107 6.38 33.47 -6.42
CA CYS A 107 4.99 33.03 -6.41
C CYS A 107 4.28 33.58 -5.16
N TYR A 108 3.07 34.09 -5.34
CA TYR A 108 2.27 34.71 -4.29
C TYR A 108 0.87 34.09 -4.22
N ARG A 109 0.40 33.75 -3.02
CA ARG A 109 -0.96 33.27 -2.81
C ARG A 109 -1.69 34.18 -1.84
N PHE A 110 -2.93 34.50 -2.19
CA PHE A 110 -3.79 35.39 -1.42
C PHE A 110 -4.94 34.57 -0.86
N TYR A 111 -5.12 34.66 0.46
CA TYR A 111 -6.21 34.00 1.16
C TYR A 111 -7.25 35.04 1.58
N ARG A 112 -8.53 34.67 1.50
CA ARG A 112 -9.65 35.55 1.87
C ARG A 112 -9.95 35.53 3.37
N GLU A 113 -9.55 34.47 4.06
CA GLU A 113 -9.77 34.33 5.50
C GLU A 113 -8.87 35.29 6.28
N SER A 114 -9.48 36.06 7.18
CA SER A 114 -8.74 36.87 8.15
C SER A 114 -8.29 36.00 9.32
N LYS A 115 -6.99 36.06 9.66
CA LYS A 115 -6.43 35.54 10.92
C LYS A 115 -5.55 36.61 11.55
N ASN A 116 -5.12 36.41 12.80
CA ASN A 116 -4.10 37.28 13.39
C ASN A 116 -2.74 37.05 12.71
N TRP A 117 -1.78 37.93 12.96
CA TRP A 117 -0.48 37.90 12.28
C TRP A 117 0.29 36.60 12.50
N GLN A 118 0.33 36.12 13.75
CA GLN A 118 1.02 34.88 14.12
C GLN A 118 0.40 33.66 13.43
N ASP A 119 -0.93 33.59 13.39
CA ASP A 119 -1.65 32.50 12.73
C ASP A 119 -1.43 32.52 11.22
N CYS A 120 -1.38 33.71 10.59
CA CYS A 120 -1.04 33.84 9.18
C CYS A 120 0.40 33.35 8.89
N GLU A 121 1.35 33.63 9.79
CA GLU A 121 2.74 33.18 9.64
C GLU A 121 2.84 31.66 9.71
N TYR A 122 2.23 31.06 10.74
CA TYR A 122 2.16 29.62 10.90
C TYR A 122 1.50 28.95 9.69
N PHE A 123 0.41 29.54 9.19
CA PHE A 123 -0.29 29.03 8.02
C PHE A 123 0.58 29.06 6.75
N CYS A 124 1.29 30.17 6.47
CA CYS A 124 2.22 30.22 5.35
C CYS A 124 3.31 29.17 5.45
N ILE A 125 3.88 28.94 6.65
CA ILE A 125 4.90 27.91 6.88
C ILE A 125 4.33 26.51 6.61
N SER A 126 3.08 26.24 7.02
CA SER A 126 2.42 24.95 6.77
C SER A 126 2.21 24.66 5.28
N GLU A 127 2.12 25.70 4.46
CA GLU A 127 2.04 25.64 2.99
C GLU A 127 3.42 25.68 2.32
N ASN A 128 4.51 25.47 3.06
CA ASN A 128 5.89 25.55 2.56
C ASN A 128 6.25 26.94 1.97
N ALA A 129 5.62 27.99 2.48
CA ALA A 129 5.80 29.36 2.04
C ALA A 129 6.22 30.29 3.19
N THR A 130 6.49 31.54 2.86
CA THR A 130 6.79 32.58 3.85
C THR A 130 5.77 33.70 3.72
N MET A 131 5.47 34.36 4.84
CA MET A 131 4.60 35.52 4.83
C MET A 131 5.20 36.61 3.95
N LEU A 132 4.37 37.22 3.09
CA LEU A 132 4.78 38.28 2.18
C LEU A 132 5.38 39.46 2.95
N LYS A 133 6.60 39.83 2.60
CA LYS A 133 7.27 41.05 3.04
C LYS A 133 7.54 41.92 1.82
N ILE A 134 6.92 43.10 1.78
CA ILE A 134 7.09 44.08 0.71
C ILE A 134 8.16 45.06 1.17
N ASN A 135 9.36 44.94 0.61
CA ASN A 135 10.53 45.75 1.00
C ASN A 135 10.89 46.82 -0.04
N THR A 136 10.20 46.84 -1.18
CA THR A 136 10.45 47.75 -2.29
C THR A 136 9.19 48.56 -2.60
N GLN A 137 9.38 49.82 -2.94
CA GLN A 137 8.30 50.75 -3.31
C GLN A 137 7.82 50.54 -4.75
N GLU A 138 8.51 49.68 -5.52
CA GLU A 138 8.04 49.23 -6.82
C GLU A 138 6.98 48.14 -6.64
N VAL A 139 5.81 48.45 -7.21
CA VAL A 139 4.64 47.60 -7.46
C VAL A 139 3.61 47.53 -6.31
N LEU A 140 2.82 48.61 -6.22
CA LEU A 140 1.37 48.52 -6.01
C LEU A 140 0.69 48.34 -7.37
#